data_AF-A0A951EYI0-F1
#
_entry.id   AF-A0A951EYI0-F1
#
_cell.length_a   1.000
_cell.length_b   1.000
_cell.length_c   1.000
_cell.angle_alpha   90.00
_cell.angle_beta   90.00
_cell.angle_gamma   90.00
#
_symmetry.space_group_name_H-M   'P 1'
#
loop_
_entity.id
_entity.type
_entity.pdbx_description
1 polymer ?
#
loop_
_entity_poly.entity_id
_entity_poly.type
_entity_poly.pdbx_seq_one_letter_code
_entity_poly.pdbx_strand_id
1 'polypeptide(L)' 'GRDFANDWNCANIADLFEKIQFTMPTDRPGRLSREQIADVLAYILRANRFPAGASALPASADELRGIRFLARNPGQ' A
#
# COMPACT_ATOMS: atom_id res chain seq x y z
N GLY A 1 6.15 -2.03 11.62
CA GLY A 1 7.60 -2.27 11.71
C GLY A 1 8.33 -1.03 11.23
N ARG A 2 9.47 -0.68 11.85
CA ARG A 2 10.25 0.50 11.43
C ARG A 2 10.92 0.27 10.07
N ASP A 3 11.30 -0.97 9.80
CA ASP A 3 11.99 -1.39 8.58
C ASP A 3 11.11 -1.23 7.35
N PHE A 4 9.88 -1.74 7.37
CA PHE A 4 8.92 -1.55 6.27
C PHE A 4 8.69 -0.06 5.96
N ALA A 5 8.39 0.75 6.96
CA ALA A 5 8.17 2.17 6.74
C ALA A 5 9.41 2.86 6.15
N ASN A 6 10.61 2.42 6.50
CA ASN A 6 11.87 2.97 6.02
C ASN A 6 12.26 2.47 4.61
N ASP A 7 12.06 1.18 4.32
CA ASP A 7 12.23 0.56 3.00
C ASP A 7 11.27 1.13 1.96
N TRP A 8 10.03 1.39 2.36
CA TRP A 8 8.98 1.92 1.50
C TRP A 8 8.88 3.45 1.54
N ASN A 9 9.69 4.12 2.35
CA ASN A 9 9.73 5.58 2.41
C ASN A 9 10.14 6.14 1.03
N CYS A 10 9.33 7.04 0.45
CA CYS A 10 9.45 7.54 -0.92
C CYS A 10 9.14 6.54 -2.05
N ALA A 11 8.72 5.31 -1.74
CA ALA A 11 8.27 4.36 -2.76
C ALA A 11 6.85 4.70 -3.25
N ASN A 12 6.48 4.20 -4.42
CA ASN A 12 5.12 4.39 -4.95
C ASN A 12 4.16 3.36 -4.33
N ILE A 13 2.95 3.81 -4.00
CA ILE A 13 1.89 2.90 -3.50
C ILE A 13 1.53 1.86 -4.57
N ALA A 14 1.60 2.20 -5.85
CA ALA A 14 1.43 1.23 -6.95
C ALA A 14 2.43 0.07 -6.88
N ASP A 15 3.70 0.35 -6.53
CA ASP A 15 4.72 -0.71 -6.41
C ASP A 15 4.39 -1.66 -5.26
N LEU A 16 3.89 -1.11 -4.14
CA LEU A 16 3.44 -1.89 -3.01
C LEU A 16 2.19 -2.73 -3.36
N PHE A 17 1.25 -2.16 -4.11
CA PHE A 17 0.07 -2.85 -4.63
C PHE A 17 0.45 -4.02 -5.54
N GLU A 18 1.35 -3.79 -6.50
CA GLU A 18 1.88 -4.85 -7.37
C GLU A 18 2.63 -5.90 -6.56
N LYS A 19 3.42 -5.49 -5.56
CA LYS A 19 4.10 -6.45 -4.70
C LYS A 19 3.12 -7.31 -3.92
N ILE A 20 2.04 -6.75 -3.36
CA ILE A 20 1.00 -7.54 -2.69
C ILE A 20 0.34 -8.49 -3.70
N GLN A 21 0.04 -8.04 -4.92
CA GLN A 21 -0.47 -8.91 -5.99
C GLN A 21 0.45 -10.10 -6.30
N PHE A 22 1.77 -9.85 -6.35
CA PHE A 22 2.77 -10.85 -6.72
C PHE A 22 3.21 -11.75 -5.55
N THR A 23 3.22 -11.22 -4.33
CA THR A 23 3.68 -11.95 -3.14
C THR A 23 2.55 -12.53 -2.30
N MET A 24 1.30 -12.09 -2.51
CA MET A 24 0.14 -12.56 -1.78
C MET A 24 -1.03 -12.97 -2.69
N PRO A 25 -1.91 -13.85 -2.18
CA PRO A 25 -1.77 -14.64 -0.96
C PRO A 25 -0.74 -15.77 -1.11
N THR A 26 -0.09 -16.15 0.01
CA THR A 26 0.89 -17.26 0.10
C THR A 26 0.38 -18.57 -0.51
N ASP A 27 -0.93 -18.79 -0.50
CA ASP A 27 -1.57 -19.96 -1.12
C ASP A 27 -1.67 -19.83 -2.65
N ARG A 28 -2.06 -18.65 -3.16
CA ARG A 28 -2.29 -18.40 -4.61
C ARG A 28 -2.09 -16.93 -5.00
N PRO A 29 -0.90 -16.51 -5.42
CA PRO A 29 -0.67 -15.15 -5.89
C PRO A 29 -1.59 -14.80 -7.07
N GLY A 30 -2.07 -13.55 -7.12
CA GLY A 30 -2.91 -13.05 -8.21
C GLY A 30 -4.39 -13.47 -8.20
N ARG A 31 -4.88 -14.12 -7.13
CA ARG A 31 -6.31 -14.47 -6.95
C ARG A 31 -7.17 -13.33 -6.42
N LEU A 32 -6.56 -12.29 -5.86
CA LEU A 32 -7.27 -11.18 -5.25
C LEU A 32 -7.68 -10.16 -6.32
N SER A 33 -8.95 -9.76 -6.30
CA SER A 33 -9.42 -8.61 -7.08
C SER A 33 -8.71 -7.34 -6.63
N ARG A 34 -8.64 -6.34 -7.49
CA ARG A 34 -7.95 -5.08 -7.18
C ARG A 34 -8.47 -4.41 -5.91
N GLU A 35 -9.77 -4.51 -5.66
CA GLU A 35 -10.43 -4.04 -4.43
C GLU A 35 -9.92 -4.77 -3.17
N GLN A 36 -9.73 -6.09 -3.26
CA GLN A 36 -9.18 -6.88 -2.14
C GLN A 36 -7.70 -6.54 -1.90
N ILE A 37 -6.92 -6.32 -2.97
CA ILE A 37 -5.53 -5.90 -2.84
C ILE A 37 -5.46 -4.51 -2.18
N ALA A 38 -6.35 -3.59 -2.54
CA ALA A 38 -6.43 -2.27 -1.94
C ALA A 38 -6.85 -2.31 -0.46
N ASP A 39 -7.76 -3.21 -0.08
CA ASP A 39 -8.15 -3.42 1.32
C ASP A 39 -6.99 -3.98 2.15
N VAL A 40 -6.27 -4.99 1.64
CA VAL A 40 -5.06 -5.53 2.26
C VAL A 40 -3.97 -4.46 2.40
N LEU A 41 -3.78 -3.66 1.36
CA LEU A 41 -2.83 -2.54 1.34
C LEU A 41 -3.20 -1.49 2.40
N ALA A 42 -4.47 -1.11 2.49
CA ALA A 42 -4.99 -0.20 3.52
C ALA A 42 -4.79 -0.77 4.93
N TYR A 43 -4.99 -2.08 5.10
CA TYR A 43 -4.73 -2.77 6.35
C TYR A 43 -3.24 -2.74 6.75
N ILE A 44 -2.33 -2.99 5.80
CA ILE A 44 -0.88 -2.93 6.02
C ILE A 44 -0.45 -1.50 6.39
N LEU A 45 -1.00 -0.49 5.70
CA LEU A 45 -0.76 0.92 5.99
C LEU A 45 -1.19 1.26 7.42
N ARG A 46 -2.42 0.88 7.79
CA ARG A 46 -2.97 1.07 9.13
C ARG A 46 -2.13 0.36 10.20
N ALA A 47 -1.71 -0.88 9.94
CA ALA A 47 -0.86 -1.66 10.84
C ALA A 47 0.54 -1.02 11.05
N ASN A 48 1.04 -0.29 10.05
CA ASN A 48 2.28 0.46 10.14
C ASN A 48 2.10 1.89 10.70
N ARG A 49 0.92 2.23 11.23
CA ARG A 49 0.56 3.59 11.69
C ARG A 49 0.75 4.67 10.63
N PHE A 50 0.55 4.29 9.38
CA PHE A 50 0.57 5.23 8.28
C PHE A 50 -0.74 6.02 8.27
N PRO A 51 -0.73 7.34 8.07
CA PRO A 51 -1.95 8.06 7.80
C PRO A 51 -2.45 7.61 6.43
N ALA A 52 -3.42 6.70 6.40
CA ALA A 52 -4.31 6.64 5.24
C ALA A 52 -4.84 8.06 5.12
N GLY A 53 -4.48 8.77 4.04
CA GLY A 53 -4.92 10.15 3.84
C GLY A 53 -6.44 10.23 3.99
N ALA A 54 -6.98 11.44 4.13
CA ALA A 54 -8.43 11.64 4.31
C ALA A 54 -9.30 11.02 3.18
N SER A 55 -8.69 10.52 2.11
CA SER A 55 -9.33 9.78 1.02
C SER A 55 -9.02 8.28 1.11
N ALA A 56 -10.03 7.44 0.89
CA ALA A 56 -9.87 5.99 0.77
C ALA A 56 -8.83 5.66 -0.31
N LEU A 57 -8.03 4.60 -0.10
CA LEU A 57 -7.11 4.15 -1.14
C LEU A 57 -7.92 3.69 -2.36
N PRO A 58 -7.63 4.22 -3.56
CA PRO A 58 -8.29 3.77 -4.76
C PRO A 58 -7.91 2.31 -5.04
N ALA A 59 -8.88 1.50 -5.47
CA ALA A 59 -8.67 0.12 -5.88
C ALA A 59 -8.03 -0.01 -7.27
N SER A 60 -7.38 1.04 -7.77
CA SER A 60 -6.86 1.13 -9.14
C SER A 60 -5.37 1.40 -9.09
N ALA A 61 -4.56 0.49 -9.62
CA ALA A 61 -3.11 0.67 -9.75
C ALA A 61 -2.75 1.98 -10.48
N ASP A 62 -3.56 2.41 -11.45
CA ASP A 62 -3.38 3.67 -12.17
C ASP A 62 -3.47 4.90 -11.25
N GLU A 63 -4.51 4.97 -10.43
CA GLU A 63 -4.67 6.04 -9.43
C GLU A 63 -3.60 5.97 -8.35
N LEU A 64 -3.18 4.75 -7.98
CA LEU A 64 -2.11 4.52 -7.00
C LEU A 64 -0.71 4.89 -7.51
N ARG A 65 -0.49 4.98 -8.84
CA ARG A 65 0.83 5.38 -9.41
C ARG A 65 1.18 6.82 -9.08
N GLY A 66 0.17 7.69 -8.91
CA GLY A 66 0.35 9.08 -8.50
C GLY A 66 0.58 9.26 -6.99
N ILE A 67 0.34 8.22 -6.19
CA ILE A 67 0.41 8.30 -4.73
C ILE A 67 1.74 7.75 -4.25
N ARG A 68 2.54 8.59 -3.60
CA ARG A 68 3.77 8.19 -2.93
C ARG A 68 3.52 7.80 -1.48
N PHE A 69 4.19 6.73 -1.06
CA PHE A 69 4.31 6.36 0.34
C PHE A 69 5.30 7.31 1.03
N LEU A 70 4.77 8.30 1.75
CA LEU A 70 5.51 9.18 2.64
C LEU A 70 5.40 8.66 4.09
N ALA A 71 6.38 7.87 4.54
CA ALA A 71 6.45 7.33 5.91
C ALA A 71 6.51 8.40 6.99
N ARG A 72 6.99 9.59 6.62
CA ARG A 72 6.81 10.81 7.39
C ARG A 72 5.62 11.54 6.83
N ASN A 73 4.60 11.72 7.67
CA ASN A 73 3.61 12.77 7.47
C ASN A 73 4.38 14.09 7.22
N PRO A 74 4.22 14.78 6.08
CA PRO A 74 4.74 16.13 5.94
C PRO A 74 3.86 17.06 6.81
N GLY A 75 4.09 17.05 8.13
CA GLY A 75 3.30 17.86 9.06
C GLY A 75 3.18 17.35 10.50
N GLN A 76 4.19 16.69 11.07
CA GLN A 76 4.33 16.61 12.54
C GLN A 76 5.64 17.23 12.99
#